data_AF-A0A5B8VJ66-F1
#
_entry.id   AF-A0A5B8VJ66-F1
#
_cell.length_a   1.000
_cell.length_b   1.000
_cell.length_c   1.000
_cell.angle_alpha   90.00
_cell.angle_beta   90.00
_cell.angle_gamma   90.00
#
_symmetry.space_group_name_H-M   'P 1'
#
loop_
_entity.id
_entity.type
_entity.pdbx_description
1 polymer ?
#
loop_
_entity_poly.entity_id
_entity_poly.type
_entity_poly.pdbx_seq_one_letter_code
_entity_poly.pdbx_strand_id
1 'polypeptide(L)'
;MRSIKILLSTCLLLLIAASCNKKLDVDTNAMANEDTEWKSLDDTRSNLIGVYALFRAALATNNDYWMWGELRNGDFVSTTRADLKAVIDGDLNASYATLDEMKSWRRFFAVINAANLFIERSSEALVDPRYTTLNHDVDVAQVRALRAWAYFMIVRIWGTCPL
;
A
#
# COMPACT_ATOMS: atom_id res chain seq x y z
N MET A 1 57.17 6.07 -39.71
CA MET A 1 55.79 5.55 -39.94
C MET A 1 55.30 4.60 -38.83
N ARG A 2 56.13 3.70 -38.27
CA ARG A 2 55.71 2.80 -37.17
C ARG A 2 55.37 3.53 -35.86
N SER A 3 56.15 4.55 -35.48
CA SER A 3 55.97 5.33 -34.26
C SER A 3 54.66 6.15 -34.23
N ILE A 4 54.22 6.67 -35.38
CA ILE A 4 52.95 7.40 -35.53
C ILE A 4 51.75 6.46 -35.37
N LYS A 5 51.83 5.23 -35.91
CA LYS A 5 50.77 4.22 -35.77
C LYS A 5 50.61 3.76 -34.31
N ILE A 6 51.72 3.65 -33.58
CA ILE A 6 51.70 3.31 -32.14
C ILE A 6 51.06 4.45 -31.34
N LEU A 7 51.43 5.71 -31.61
CA LEU A 7 50.85 6.86 -30.92
C LEU A 7 49.33 6.98 -31.15
N LEU A 8 48.88 6.73 -32.39
CA LEU A 8 47.46 6.77 -32.76
C LEU A 8 46.68 5.64 -32.08
N SER A 9 47.27 4.44 -32.00
CA SER A 9 46.68 3.28 -31.31
C SER A 9 46.52 3.53 -29.81
N THR A 10 47.53 4.13 -29.16
CA THR A 10 47.47 4.44 -27.73
C THR A 10 46.45 5.55 -27.42
N CYS A 11 46.34 6.55 -28.29
CA CYS A 11 45.36 7.62 -28.15
C CYS A 11 43.92 7.09 -28.32
N LEU A 12 43.71 6.15 -29.25
CA LEU A 12 42.42 5.50 -29.42
C LEU A 12 42.04 4.66 -28.19
N LEU A 13 42.99 3.93 -27.60
CA LEU A 13 42.76 3.17 -26.37
C LEU A 13 42.37 4.04 -25.16
N LEU A 14 42.94 5.25 -25.06
CA LEU A 14 42.60 6.19 -23.99
C LEU A 14 41.18 6.79 -24.14
N LEU A 15 40.68 6.90 -25.37
CA LEU A 15 39.30 7.36 -25.62
C LEU A 15 38.25 6.31 -25.25
N ILE A 16 38.57 5.01 -25.36
CA ILE A 16 37.67 3.92 -24.95
C ILE A 16 37.62 3.78 -23.41
N ALA A 17 38.69 4.19 -22.72
CA ALA A 17 38.76 4.17 -21.26
C ALA A 17 38.02 5.35 -20.59
N ALA A 18 37.63 6.38 -21.34
CA ALA A 18 36.84 7.51 -20.85
C ALA A 18 35.34 7.16 -20.80
N SER A 19 34.96 6.16 -20.00
CA SER A 19 33.56 5.83 -19.73
C SER A 19 32.96 6.80 -18.70
N CYS A 20 31.90 7.53 -19.09
CA CYS A 20 31.12 8.36 -18.18
C CYS A 20 30.19 7.49 -17.31
N ASN A 21 30.71 6.95 -16.20
CA ASN A 21 29.92 6.10 -15.28
C ASN A 21 28.97 6.88 -14.34
N LYS A 22 28.96 8.22 -14.37
CA LYS A 22 28.26 9.05 -13.36
C LYS A 22 26.75 9.29 -13.62
N LYS A 23 26.16 8.66 -14.64
CA LYS A 23 24.77 8.96 -15.07
C LYS A 23 23.85 7.73 -15.13
N LEU A 24 24.32 6.56 -14.67
CA LEU A 24 23.46 5.36 -14.65
C LEU A 24 22.53 5.34 -13.42
N ASP A 25 23.03 5.76 -12.25
CA ASP A 25 22.21 5.89 -11.05
C ASP A 25 21.74 7.34 -10.91
N VAL A 26 20.58 7.62 -11.51
CA VAL A 26 19.86 8.87 -11.29
C VAL A 26 18.76 8.58 -10.28
N ASP A 27 18.95 9.05 -9.05
CA ASP A 27 17.91 8.99 -8.03
C ASP A 27 16.69 9.81 -8.50
N THR A 28 15.53 9.16 -8.55
CA THR A 28 14.30 9.82 -8.96
C THR A 28 13.73 10.62 -7.79
N ASN A 29 13.73 11.95 -7.90
CA ASN A 29 13.10 12.82 -6.89
C ASN A 29 11.57 12.66 -6.76
N ALA A 30 10.94 11.86 -7.64
CA ALA A 30 9.49 11.71 -7.73
C ALA A 30 8.96 10.47 -7.00
N MET A 31 9.83 9.54 -6.58
CA MET A 31 9.43 8.30 -5.91
C MET A 31 10.14 8.19 -4.57
N ALA A 32 9.39 7.83 -3.53
CA ALA A 32 9.94 7.45 -2.24
C ALA A 32 10.83 6.21 -2.44
N ASN A 33 12.13 6.36 -2.23
CA ASN A 33 13.04 5.23 -2.15
C ASN A 33 13.07 4.71 -0.72
N GLU A 34 13.15 3.39 -0.57
CA GLU A 34 13.17 2.71 0.74
C GLU A 34 14.32 3.21 1.62
N ASP A 35 15.46 3.58 1.01
CA ASP A 35 16.64 4.11 1.70
C ASP A 35 16.48 5.56 2.19
N THR A 36 15.55 6.33 1.61
CA THR A 36 15.33 7.74 1.95
C THR A 36 14.05 7.97 2.75
N GLU A 37 13.13 7.02 2.73
CA GLU A 37 11.87 7.05 3.45
C GLU A 37 12.10 6.96 4.98
N TRP A 38 11.13 7.42 5.77
CA TRP A 38 11.14 7.35 7.24
C TRP A 38 12.20 8.23 7.92
N LYS A 39 12.60 9.34 7.29
CA LYS A 39 13.60 10.26 7.88
C LYS A 39 13.01 11.56 8.39
N SER A 40 11.76 11.85 8.04
CA SER A 40 11.09 13.09 8.41
C SER A 40 9.68 12.89 8.96
N LEU A 41 9.19 13.92 9.66
CA LEU A 41 7.79 14.03 10.04
C LEU A 41 6.84 13.94 8.84
N ASP A 42 7.26 14.51 7.70
CA ASP A 42 6.42 14.62 6.51
C ASP A 42 6.27 13.25 5.80
N ASP A 43 7.32 12.43 5.80
CA ASP A 43 7.27 11.04 5.32
C ASP A 43 6.30 10.23 6.19
N THR A 44 6.41 10.37 7.51
CA THR A 44 5.55 9.63 8.46
C THR A 44 4.09 10.02 8.31
N ARG A 45 3.80 11.32 8.17
CA ARG A 45 2.43 11.79 7.89
C ARG A 45 1.89 11.26 6.57
N SER A 46 2.71 11.23 5.52
CA SER A 46 2.31 10.71 4.21
C SER A 46 1.97 9.23 4.29
N ASN A 47 2.78 8.43 4.99
CA ASN A 47 2.51 7.01 5.22
C ASN A 47 1.26 6.79 6.08
N LEU A 48 1.08 7.56 7.16
CA LEU A 48 -0.12 7.49 8.01
C LEU A 48 -1.40 7.76 7.20
N ILE A 49 -1.40 8.83 6.40
CA ILE A 49 -2.52 9.16 5.49
C ILE A 49 -2.71 8.04 4.46
N GLY A 50 -1.64 7.42 3.98
CA GLY A 50 -1.69 6.24 3.12
C GLY A 50 -2.44 5.07 3.74
N VAL A 51 -2.19 4.76 5.02
CA VAL A 51 -2.94 3.73 5.76
C VAL A 51 -4.43 4.09 5.83
N TYR A 52 -4.76 5.34 6.16
CA TYR A 52 -6.15 5.82 6.17
C TYR A 52 -6.81 5.76 4.79
N ALA A 53 -6.08 6.08 3.72
CA ALA A 53 -6.59 6.05 2.35
C ALA A 53 -6.91 4.61 1.92
N LEU A 54 -6.02 3.67 2.21
CA LEU A 54 -6.26 2.24 1.98
C LEU A 54 -7.44 1.74 2.81
N PHE A 55 -7.53 2.16 4.07
CA PHE A 55 -8.65 1.81 4.95
C PHE A 55 -9.98 2.29 4.37
N ARG A 56 -10.06 3.57 3.97
CA ARG A 56 -11.25 4.12 3.31
C ARG A 56 -11.59 3.36 2.03
N ALA A 57 -10.59 3.04 1.20
CA ALA A 57 -10.79 2.29 -0.02
C ALA A 57 -11.35 0.88 0.26
N ALA A 58 -10.86 0.21 1.31
CA ALA A 58 -11.35 -1.11 1.71
C ALA A 58 -12.84 -1.10 2.11
N LEU A 59 -13.36 0.03 2.62
CA LEU A 59 -14.78 0.17 3.03
C LEU A 59 -15.69 0.67 1.92
N ALA A 60 -15.21 1.66 1.18
CA ALA A 60 -16.04 2.42 0.25
C ALA A 60 -16.10 1.80 -1.15
N THR A 61 -15.17 0.88 -1.50
CA THR A 61 -15.19 0.24 -2.82
C THR A 61 -16.51 -0.49 -3.00
N ASN A 62 -17.24 -0.18 -4.08
CA ASN A 62 -18.54 -0.74 -4.45
C ASN A 62 -19.62 -0.69 -3.35
N ASN A 63 -19.44 0.11 -2.30
CA ASN A 63 -20.25 0.06 -1.08
C ASN A 63 -20.26 -1.32 -0.40
N ASP A 64 -19.19 -2.11 -0.58
CA ASP A 64 -19.07 -3.48 -0.04
C ASP A 64 -19.32 -3.51 1.48
N TYR A 65 -18.86 -2.47 2.22
CA TYR A 65 -19.10 -2.36 3.66
C TYR A 65 -20.58 -2.40 4.04
N TRP A 66 -21.42 -1.72 3.27
CA TRP A 66 -22.87 -1.72 3.47
C TRP A 66 -23.48 -3.04 3.04
N MET A 67 -23.00 -3.61 1.93
CA MET A 67 -23.47 -4.90 1.40
C MET A 67 -23.24 -6.07 2.37
N TRP A 68 -22.08 -6.11 3.06
CA TRP A 68 -21.81 -7.14 4.07
C TRP A 68 -22.67 -7.00 5.33
N GLY A 69 -23.01 -5.78 5.72
CA GLY A 69 -23.58 -5.46 7.03
C GLY A 69 -25.11 -5.35 7.06
N GLU A 70 -25.72 -4.74 6.04
CA GLU A 70 -27.12 -4.28 6.09
C GLU A 70 -28.03 -4.99 5.07
N LEU A 71 -27.51 -5.36 3.91
CA LEU A 71 -28.36 -5.89 2.83
C LEU A 71 -28.80 -7.34 3.08
N ARG A 72 -28.04 -8.10 3.85
CA ARG A 72 -28.25 -9.54 4.01
C ARG A 72 -29.37 -9.83 5.01
N ASN A 73 -30.28 -10.74 4.65
CA ASN A 73 -31.31 -11.27 5.56
C ASN A 73 -32.12 -10.20 6.31
N GLY A 74 -32.64 -9.18 5.60
CA GLY A 74 -33.27 -8.03 6.24
C GLY A 74 -34.31 -7.31 5.38
N ASP A 75 -34.38 -5.98 5.57
CA ASP A 75 -35.47 -5.08 5.14
C ASP A 75 -35.43 -4.66 3.66
N PHE A 76 -34.42 -5.11 2.92
CA PHE A 76 -34.19 -4.67 1.54
C PHE A 76 -34.69 -5.70 0.52
N VAL A 77 -35.30 -5.22 -0.57
CA VAL A 77 -35.74 -6.04 -1.70
C VAL A 77 -35.12 -5.49 -2.98
N SER A 78 -34.39 -6.33 -3.70
CA SER A 78 -33.92 -5.99 -5.05
C SER A 78 -35.00 -6.32 -6.08
N THR A 79 -35.41 -5.33 -6.87
CA THR A 79 -36.44 -5.48 -7.91
C THR A 79 -35.87 -5.86 -9.28
N THR A 80 -34.68 -5.37 -9.62
CA THR A 80 -34.09 -5.53 -10.97
C THR A 80 -32.65 -6.06 -10.97
N ARG A 81 -31.94 -5.99 -9.83
CA ARG A 81 -30.52 -6.34 -9.72
C ARG A 81 -30.35 -7.74 -9.12
N ALA A 82 -30.13 -8.73 -9.97
CA ALA A 82 -30.01 -10.13 -9.56
C ALA A 82 -28.80 -10.40 -8.65
N ASP A 83 -27.72 -9.66 -8.84
CA ASP A 83 -26.53 -9.69 -7.98
C ASP A 83 -26.82 -9.20 -6.56
N LEU A 84 -27.57 -8.11 -6.42
CA LEU A 84 -28.03 -7.64 -5.09
C LEU A 84 -29.02 -8.61 -4.47
N LYS A 85 -29.88 -9.23 -5.28
CA LYS A 85 -30.80 -10.28 -4.81
C LYS A 85 -30.03 -11.46 -4.20
N ALA A 86 -28.94 -11.90 -4.84
CA ALA A 86 -28.10 -12.96 -4.30
C ALA A 86 -27.48 -12.57 -2.95
N VAL A 87 -27.00 -11.32 -2.80
CA VAL A 87 -26.50 -10.81 -1.51
C VAL A 87 -27.59 -10.82 -0.44
N ILE A 88 -28.78 -10.28 -0.76
CA ILE A 88 -29.92 -10.19 0.16
C ILE A 88 -30.36 -11.58 0.63
N ASP A 89 -30.47 -12.53 -0.31
CA ASP A 89 -30.87 -13.92 -0.06
C ASP A 89 -29.75 -14.73 0.62
N GLY A 90 -28.56 -14.14 0.82
CA GLY A 90 -27.41 -14.77 1.48
C GLY A 90 -26.58 -15.70 0.58
N ASP A 91 -26.86 -15.77 -0.72
CA ASP A 91 -26.06 -16.50 -1.71
C ASP A 91 -24.82 -15.71 -2.12
N LEU A 92 -23.85 -15.65 -1.20
CA LEU A 92 -22.59 -14.94 -1.41
C LEU A 92 -21.65 -15.65 -2.40
N ASN A 93 -21.96 -16.89 -2.82
CA ASN A 93 -21.14 -17.67 -3.74
C ASN A 93 -21.61 -17.56 -5.20
N ALA A 94 -22.71 -16.87 -5.46
CA ALA A 94 -23.19 -16.63 -6.82
C ALA A 94 -22.11 -16.00 -7.72
N SER A 95 -22.18 -16.33 -9.00
CA SER A 95 -21.20 -15.96 -10.02
C SER A 95 -21.54 -14.60 -10.64
N TYR A 96 -21.40 -13.54 -9.85
CA TYR A 96 -21.52 -12.16 -10.31
C TYR A 96 -20.20 -11.41 -10.08
N ALA A 97 -19.81 -10.56 -11.05
CA ALA A 97 -18.56 -9.79 -10.95
C ALA A 97 -18.49 -8.95 -9.65
N THR A 98 -19.61 -8.36 -9.23
CA THR A 98 -19.71 -7.61 -7.96
C THR A 98 -19.40 -8.49 -6.75
N LEU A 99 -19.92 -9.72 -6.72
CA LEU A 99 -19.65 -10.67 -5.63
C LEU A 99 -18.20 -11.15 -5.65
N ASP A 100 -17.61 -11.36 -6.83
CA ASP A 100 -16.21 -11.80 -6.94
C ASP A 100 -15.25 -10.74 -6.41
N GLU A 101 -15.53 -9.46 -6.67
CA GLU A 101 -14.81 -8.36 -6.05
C GLU A 101 -15.06 -8.27 -4.54
N MET A 102 -16.29 -8.52 -4.10
CA MET A 102 -16.71 -8.45 -2.69
C MET A 102 -16.13 -9.61 -1.86
N LYS A 103 -15.85 -10.77 -2.46
CA LYS A 103 -15.16 -11.91 -1.83
C LYS A 103 -13.67 -11.61 -1.59
N SER A 104 -13.11 -10.57 -2.20
CA SER A 104 -11.69 -10.28 -2.14
C SER A 104 -11.26 -9.61 -0.83
N TRP A 105 -10.62 -10.39 0.02
CA TRP A 105 -9.88 -9.96 1.21
C TRP A 105 -8.66 -9.04 0.92
N ARG A 106 -8.23 -8.91 -0.35
CA ARG A 106 -7.02 -8.18 -0.74
C ARG A 106 -6.97 -6.75 -0.21
N ARG A 107 -8.11 -6.05 -0.20
CA ARG A 107 -8.19 -4.65 0.24
C ARG A 107 -7.87 -4.52 1.72
N PHE A 108 -8.39 -5.42 2.55
CA PHE A 108 -8.09 -5.42 4.00
C PHE A 108 -6.63 -5.81 4.27
N PHE A 109 -6.07 -6.77 3.53
CA PHE A 109 -4.66 -7.12 3.67
C PHE A 109 -3.71 -6.01 3.21
N ALA A 110 -4.11 -5.18 2.25
CA ALA A 110 -3.34 -3.99 1.90
C ALA A 110 -3.27 -3.00 3.07
N VAL A 111 -4.38 -2.80 3.81
CA VAL A 111 -4.39 -1.99 5.04
C VAL A 111 -3.47 -2.59 6.09
N ILE A 112 -3.60 -3.90 6.35
CA ILE A 112 -2.81 -4.61 7.36
C ILE A 112 -1.31 -4.50 7.04
N ASN A 113 -0.93 -4.71 5.77
CA ASN A 113 0.45 -4.62 5.34
C ASN A 113 1.02 -3.20 5.52
N ALA A 114 0.29 -2.17 5.08
CA ALA A 114 0.69 -0.78 5.26
C ALA A 114 0.80 -0.41 6.75
N ALA A 115 -0.12 -0.91 7.57
CA ALA A 115 -0.08 -0.72 9.02
C ALA A 115 1.11 -1.41 9.68
N ASN A 116 1.46 -2.63 9.26
CA ASN A 116 2.62 -3.36 9.76
C ASN A 116 3.92 -2.60 9.43
N LEU A 117 4.07 -2.16 8.18
CA LEU A 117 5.24 -1.39 7.75
C LEU A 117 5.37 -0.09 8.54
N PHE A 118 4.26 0.64 8.75
CA PHE A 118 4.27 1.85 9.56
C PHE A 118 4.70 1.58 11.00
N ILE A 119 4.15 0.57 11.66
CA ILE A 119 4.51 0.23 13.04
C ILE A 119 5.97 -0.18 13.16
N GLU A 120 6.52 -0.85 12.15
CA GLU A 120 7.91 -1.30 12.12
C GLU A 120 8.89 -0.14 11.89
N ARG A 121 8.55 0.80 11.00
CA ARG A 121 9.51 1.79 10.47
C ARG A 121 9.34 3.20 11.02
N SER A 122 8.16 3.59 11.50
CA SER A 122 7.87 4.98 11.91
C SER A 122 8.80 5.54 12.99
N SER A 123 9.38 4.69 13.84
CA SER A 123 10.35 5.12 14.84
C SER A 123 11.65 5.67 14.27
N GLU A 124 12.01 5.30 13.03
CA GLU A 124 13.21 5.81 12.35
C GLU A 124 13.10 7.33 12.09
N ALA A 125 11.89 7.84 11.92
CA ALA A 125 11.63 9.25 11.65
C ALA A 125 11.79 10.14 12.90
N LEU A 126 11.98 9.56 14.08
CA LEU A 126 12.30 10.30 15.32
C LEU A 126 13.66 11.01 15.26
N VAL A 127 14.45 10.76 14.21
CA VAL A 127 15.64 11.56 13.89
C VAL A 127 15.27 13.03 13.58
N ASP A 128 14.05 13.29 13.10
CA ASP A 128 13.54 14.65 12.88
C ASP A 128 13.03 15.24 14.20
N PRO A 129 13.62 16.34 14.72
CA PRO A 129 13.20 16.96 15.98
C PRO A 129 11.74 17.43 15.99
N ARG A 130 11.12 17.62 14.82
CA ARG A 130 9.70 17.98 14.70
C ARG A 130 8.79 16.80 15.05
N TYR A 131 9.27 15.57 14.94
CA TYR A 131 8.53 14.37 15.27
C TYR A 131 8.83 13.90 16.69
N THR A 132 8.00 14.35 17.62
CA THR A 132 8.14 13.98 19.04
C THR A 132 7.73 12.54 19.29
N THR A 133 8.30 11.91 20.32
CA THR A 133 7.90 10.57 20.78
C THR A 133 6.41 10.50 21.12
N LEU A 134 5.85 11.57 21.70
CA LEU A 134 4.42 11.65 21.97
C LEU A 134 3.57 11.55 20.69
N ASN A 135 3.94 12.29 19.64
CA ASN A 135 3.22 12.22 18.36
C ASN A 135 3.37 10.85 17.72
N HIS A 136 4.58 10.27 17.79
CA HIS A 136 4.83 8.92 17.32
C HIS A 136 3.94 7.88 17.99
N ASP A 137 3.84 7.91 19.32
CA ASP A 137 3.03 6.94 20.07
C ASP A 137 1.54 7.08 19.72
N VAL A 138 1.07 8.31 19.50
CA VAL A 138 -0.30 8.59 19.03
C VAL A 138 -0.53 8.06 17.61
N ASP A 139 0.41 8.24 16.69
CA ASP A 139 0.32 7.74 15.32
C ASP A 139 0.33 6.20 15.29
N VAL A 140 1.22 5.57 16.04
CA VAL A 140 1.28 4.11 16.19
C VAL A 140 -0.02 3.57 16.80
N ALA A 141 -0.60 4.26 17.78
CA ALA A 141 -1.88 3.87 18.36
C ALA A 141 -3.03 3.92 17.34
N GLN A 142 -3.11 4.98 16.53
CA GLN A 142 -4.08 5.10 15.44
C GLN A 142 -3.94 3.94 14.44
N VAL A 143 -2.72 3.65 14.00
CA VAL A 143 -2.45 2.57 13.03
C VAL A 143 -2.76 1.19 13.61
N ARG A 144 -2.45 0.95 14.89
CA ARG A 144 -2.84 -0.29 15.58
C ARG A 144 -4.36 -0.47 15.61
N ALA A 145 -5.12 0.60 15.84
CA ALA A 145 -6.57 0.56 15.82
C ALA A 145 -7.11 0.23 14.42
N LEU A 146 -6.58 0.86 13.36
CA LEU A 146 -6.97 0.55 11.97
C LEU A 146 -6.65 -0.90 11.60
N ARG A 147 -5.47 -1.39 11.98
CA ARG A 147 -5.06 -2.79 11.74
C ARG A 147 -6.00 -3.77 12.45
N ALA A 148 -6.27 -3.53 13.74
CA ALA A 148 -7.17 -4.37 14.53
C ALA A 148 -8.58 -4.38 13.93
N TRP A 149 -9.06 -3.21 13.48
CA TRP A 149 -10.36 -3.10 12.83
C TRP A 149 -10.41 -3.89 11.51
N ALA A 150 -9.35 -3.82 10.68
CA ALA A 150 -9.27 -4.58 9.44
C ALA A 150 -9.35 -6.11 9.70
N TYR A 151 -8.57 -6.61 10.67
CA TYR A 151 -8.68 -8.02 11.08
C TYR A 151 -10.08 -8.35 11.61
N PHE A 152 -10.67 -7.49 12.43
CA PHE A 152 -12.01 -7.70 12.96
C PHE A 152 -13.07 -7.83 11.86
N MET A 153 -13.00 -7.01 10.81
CA MET A 153 -13.89 -7.16 9.66
C MET A 153 -13.65 -8.45 8.89
N ILE A 154 -12.38 -8.82 8.70
CA ILE A 154 -12.08 -10.08 8.01
C ILE A 154 -12.71 -11.26 8.77
N VAL A 155 -12.55 -11.28 10.10
CA VAL A 155 -13.14 -12.33 10.92
C VAL A 155 -14.66 -12.31 10.88
N ARG A 156 -15.28 -11.12 10.88
CA ARG A 156 -16.74 -10.99 10.83
C ARG A 156 -17.35 -11.47 9.51
N ILE A 157 -16.67 -11.22 8.38
CA ILE A 157 -17.19 -11.55 7.05
C ILE A 157 -16.86 -13.00 6.66
N TRP A 158 -15.61 -13.43 6.87
CA TRP A 158 -15.09 -14.72 6.39
C TRP A 158 -14.79 -15.75 7.48
N GLY A 159 -14.76 -15.36 8.75
CA GLY A 159 -14.43 -16.27 9.85
C GLY A 159 -12.92 -16.41 10.07
N THR A 160 -12.38 -17.61 9.98
CA THR A 160 -10.95 -17.84 10.27
C THR A 160 -10.05 -17.22 9.21
N CYS A 161 -9.02 -16.49 9.62
CA CYS A 161 -8.10 -15.77 8.75
C CYS A 161 -6.64 -16.02 9.18
N PRO A 162 -5.68 -16.05 8.23
CA PRO A 162 -4.26 -15.96 8.57
C PRO A 162 -3.97 -14.65 9.32
N LEU A 163 -3.25 -14.74 10.43
CA LEU A 163 -2.79 -13.59 11.23
C LEU A 163 -1.38 -13.18 10.85
#